data_AF-A0A9E1VMN9-F1
#
_entry.id   AF-A0A9E1VMN9-F1
#
_cell.length_a   1.000
_cell.length_b   1.000
_cell.length_c   1.000
_cell.angle_alpha   90.00
_cell.angle_beta   90.00
_cell.angle_gamma   90.00
#
_symmetry.space_group_name_H-M   'P 1'
#
loop_
_entity.id
_entity.type
_entity.pdbx_description
1 polymer ?
#
loop_
_entity_poly.entity_id
_entity_poly.type
_entity_poly.pdbx_seq_one_letter_code
_entity_poly.pdbx_strand_id
1 'polypeptide(L)'
;MIFNKKLNIQNKEISLISPTFVIAEAGVNHGGNMEIAKQLIDLAADAKADAVKFQTFKTEHLILSDIQKAPYQKDTTDASES
;
A
#
# COMPACT_ATOMS: atom_id res chain seq x y z
N MET A 1 -22.07 -16.40 -13.15
CA MET A 1 -21.16 -15.46 -13.85
C MET A 1 -19.88 -16.20 -14.21
N ILE A 2 -19.35 -16.02 -15.41
CA ILE A 2 -18.05 -16.58 -15.81
C ILE A 2 -17.03 -15.46 -15.63
N PHE A 3 -16.16 -15.57 -14.63
CA PHE A 3 -15.08 -14.62 -14.42
C PHE A 3 -13.93 -14.91 -15.37
N ASN A 4 -13.28 -13.84 -15.85
CA ASN A 4 -12.05 -13.99 -16.62
C ASN A 4 -10.98 -14.61 -15.71
N LYS A 5 -10.36 -15.70 -16.17
CA LYS A 5 -9.34 -16.45 -15.42
C LYS A 5 -7.92 -15.96 -15.69
N LYS A 6 -7.79 -14.87 -16.46
CA LYS A 6 -6.52 -14.26 -16.83
C LYS A 6 -6.63 -12.74 -16.69
N LEU A 7 -5.60 -12.14 -16.12
CA LEU A 7 -5.44 -10.69 -16.01
C LEU A 7 -4.03 -10.31 -16.47
N ASN A 8 -3.90 -9.21 -17.22
CA ASN A 8 -2.58 -8.68 -17.56
C ASN A 8 -2.37 -7.37 -16.81
N ILE A 9 -1.26 -7.28 -16.08
CA ILE A 9 -0.77 -6.03 -15.49
C ILE A 9 0.56 -5.73 -16.17
N GLN A 10 0.58 -4.66 -16.97
CA GLN A 10 1.71 -4.33 -17.84
C GLN A 10 2.15 -5.55 -18.68
N ASN A 11 3.38 -6.04 -18.48
CA ASN A 11 3.98 -7.15 -19.19
C ASN A 11 3.86 -8.51 -18.48
N LYS A 12 3.06 -8.61 -17.39
CA LYS A 12 2.88 -9.85 -16.61
C LYS A 12 1.44 -10.38 -16.75
N GLU A 13 1.31 -11.64 -17.15
CA GLU A 13 0.05 -12.40 -17.07
C GLU A 13 -0.11 -12.96 -15.64
N ILE A 14 -1.29 -12.78 -15.06
CA ILE A 14 -1.74 -13.39 -13.81
C ILE A 14 -2.81 -14.42 -14.19
N SER A 15 -2.51 -15.69 -13.95
CA SER A 15 -3.40 -16.82 -14.21
C SER A 15 -3.10 -17.99 -13.27
N LEU A 16 -3.87 -19.06 -13.36
CA LEU A 16 -3.66 -20.30 -12.58
C LEU A 16 -2.31 -20.98 -12.85
N ILE A 17 -1.66 -20.68 -13.96
CA ILE A 17 -0.42 -21.33 -14.41
C ILE A 17 0.77 -20.38 -14.49
N SER A 18 0.56 -19.07 -14.29
CA SER A 18 1.64 -18.10 -14.24
C SER A 18 2.37 -18.17 -12.89
N PRO A 19 3.61 -17.65 -12.78
CA PRO A 19 4.21 -17.37 -11.49
C PRO A 19 3.30 -16.50 -10.62
N THR A 20 3.42 -16.64 -9.29
CA THR A 20 2.73 -15.76 -8.33
C THR A 20 3.14 -14.32 -8.55
N PHE A 21 2.16 -13.43 -8.67
CA PHE A 21 2.38 -11.99 -8.75
C PHE A 21 2.48 -11.41 -7.34
N VAL A 22 3.66 -10.94 -6.95
CA VAL A 22 3.97 -10.44 -5.62
C VAL A 22 3.83 -8.92 -5.57
N ILE A 23 2.93 -8.44 -4.71
CA ILE A 23 2.74 -7.01 -4.44
C ILE A 23 3.36 -6.70 -3.08
N ALA A 24 4.40 -5.87 -3.05
CA ALA A 24 4.93 -5.31 -1.82
C ALA A 24 4.00 -4.18 -1.32
N GLU A 25 3.33 -4.39 -0.19
CA GLU A 25 2.45 -3.39 0.42
C GLU A 25 3.27 -2.37 1.21
N ALA A 26 3.51 -1.19 0.62
CA ALA A 26 4.07 -0.04 1.34
C ALA A 26 3.01 0.64 2.20
N GLY A 27 1.75 0.66 1.74
CA GLY A 27 0.62 1.22 2.49
C GLY A 27 0.85 2.68 2.88
N VAL A 28 0.81 2.95 4.19
CA VAL A 28 1.11 4.26 4.81
C VAL A 28 2.46 4.27 5.54
N ASN A 29 3.28 3.24 5.39
CA ASN A 29 4.54 3.06 6.15
C ASN A 29 5.60 4.12 5.84
N HIS A 30 5.37 4.97 4.85
CA HIS A 30 6.20 6.14 4.59
C HIS A 30 5.94 7.31 5.54
N GLY A 31 4.84 7.29 6.32
CA GLY A 31 4.54 8.32 7.34
C GLY A 31 4.47 9.74 6.77
N GLY A 32 3.99 9.91 5.54
CA GLY A 32 4.01 11.21 4.84
C GLY A 32 5.37 11.68 4.34
N ASN A 33 6.46 10.96 4.62
CA ASN A 33 7.81 11.32 4.18
C ASN A 33 8.10 10.76 2.77
N MET A 34 8.37 11.66 1.81
CA MET A 34 8.66 11.30 0.42
C MET A 34 9.97 10.53 0.25
N GLU A 35 10.98 10.79 1.08
CA GLU A 35 12.27 10.10 0.99
C GLU A 35 12.13 8.64 1.43
N ILE A 36 11.40 8.39 2.53
CA ILE A 36 11.08 7.03 2.96
C ILE A 36 10.22 6.32 1.91
N ALA A 37 9.27 7.02 1.28
CA ALA A 37 8.46 6.43 0.20
C ALA A 37 9.32 5.92 -0.97
N LYS A 38 10.36 6.66 -1.38
CA LYS A 38 11.30 6.22 -2.42
C LYS A 38 12.13 5.01 -1.98
N GLN A 39 12.63 5.03 -0.75
CA GLN A 39 13.38 3.90 -0.19
C GLN A 39 12.53 2.61 -0.16
N LEU A 40 11.23 2.72 0.14
CA LEU A 40 10.31 1.57 0.07
C LEU A 40 10.15 1.02 -1.36
N ILE A 41 10.22 1.89 -2.38
CA ILE A 41 10.22 1.47 -3.78
C ILE A 41 11.51 0.73 -4.11
N ASP A 42 12.66 1.28 -3.70
CA ASP A 42 13.98 0.66 -3.93
C ASP A 42 14.04 -0.73 -3.29
N LEU A 43 13.61 -0.85 -2.03
CA LEU A 43 13.54 -2.14 -1.32
C LEU A 43 12.62 -3.16 -2.01
N ALA A 44 11.47 -2.72 -2.52
CA ALA A 44 10.57 -3.61 -3.26
C ALA A 44 11.19 -4.10 -4.57
N ALA A 45 11.92 -3.23 -5.27
CA ALA A 45 12.65 -3.58 -6.48
C ALA A 45 13.81 -4.55 -6.20
N ASP A 46 14.60 -4.29 -5.16
CA ASP A 46 15.71 -5.16 -4.72
C ASP A 46 15.21 -6.55 -4.29
N ALA A 47 14.05 -6.61 -3.62
CA ALA A 47 13.37 -7.85 -3.27
C ALA A 47 12.73 -8.57 -4.47
N LYS A 48 12.77 -7.97 -5.67
CA LYS A 48 12.17 -8.48 -6.92
C LYS A 48 10.64 -8.66 -6.82
N ALA A 49 9.96 -7.79 -6.08
CA ALA A 49 8.50 -7.72 -6.14
C ALA A 49 8.04 -7.29 -7.54
N ASP A 50 6.86 -7.78 -7.95
CA ASP A 50 6.29 -7.44 -9.26
C ASP A 50 5.64 -6.06 -9.28
N ALA A 51 5.17 -5.60 -8.12
CA ALA A 51 4.64 -4.27 -7.90
C ALA A 51 4.84 -3.81 -6.46
N VAL A 52 4.80 -2.51 -6.24
CA VAL A 52 4.69 -1.88 -4.92
C VAL A 52 3.38 -1.10 -4.84
N LYS A 53 2.64 -1.24 -3.75
CA LYS A 53 1.33 -0.60 -3.56
C LYS A 53 1.34 0.38 -2.39
N PHE A 54 0.90 1.60 -2.68
CA PHE A 54 0.65 2.66 -1.69
C PHE A 54 -0.86 2.84 -1.49
N GLN A 55 -1.23 3.35 -0.31
CA GLN A 55 -2.61 3.71 -0.02
C GLN A 55 -2.83 5.19 -0.35
N THR A 56 -3.82 5.48 -1.20
CA THR A 56 -4.25 6.85 -1.47
C THR A 56 -5.61 7.07 -0.83
N PHE A 57 -5.71 8.08 0.02
CA PHE A 57 -6.97 8.46 0.62
C PHE A 57 -7.01 9.92 1.04
N LYS A 58 -8.23 10.44 1.19
CA LYS A 58 -8.48 11.68 1.91
C LYS A 58 -9.11 11.33 3.25
N THR A 59 -8.50 11.82 4.32
CA THR A 59 -8.92 11.54 5.70
C THR A 59 -10.40 11.86 5.90
N GLU A 60 -10.87 12.99 5.37
CA GLU A 60 -12.27 13.45 5.41
C GLU A 60 -13.31 12.47 4.81
N HIS A 61 -12.88 11.52 3.98
CA HIS A 61 -13.76 10.51 3.38
C HIS A 61 -13.73 9.15 4.10
N LEU A 62 -12.84 8.98 5.09
CA LEU A 62 -12.64 7.71 5.79
C LEU A 62 -12.93 7.77 7.28
N ILE A 63 -12.77 8.94 7.90
CA ILE A 63 -13.04 9.12 9.32
C ILE A 63 -14.26 10.01 9.54
N LEU A 64 -15.02 9.72 10.60
CA LEU A 64 -16.00 10.66 11.13
C LEU A 64 -15.24 11.82 11.80
N SER A 65 -15.83 13.01 11.75
CA SER A 65 -15.24 14.27 12.24
C SER A 65 -14.80 14.25 13.71
N ASP A 66 -15.38 13.37 14.54
CA ASP A 66 -15.16 13.32 16.00
C ASP A 66 -14.51 12.01 16.49
N ILE A 67 -13.81 11.29 15.61
CA ILE A 67 -13.11 10.05 16.01
C ILE A 67 -11.77 10.38 16.65
N GLN A 68 -11.55 9.84 17.87
CA GLN A 68 -10.25 9.84 18.52
C GLN A 68 -9.30 8.85 17.82
N LYS A 69 -7.99 9.17 17.79
CA LYS A 69 -6.93 8.27 17.33
C LYS A 69 -7.12 6.84 17.84
N ALA A 70 -6.89 5.86 16.98
CA ALA A 70 -6.89 4.46 17.40
C ALA A 70 -5.84 4.27 18.52
N PRO A 71 -6.07 3.40 19.51
CA PRO A 71 -5.19 3.30 20.68
C PRO A 71 -3.71 3.09 20.34
N TYR A 72 -3.40 2.33 19.29
CA TYR A 72 -2.02 2.06 18.86
C TYR A 72 -1.32 3.25 18.16
N GLN A 73 -2.09 4.23 17.68
CA GLN A 73 -1.55 5.46 17.09
C GLN A 73 -1.20 6.51 18.15
N LYS A 74 -1.75 6.38 19.38
CA LYS A 74 -1.50 7.34 20.47
C LYS A 74 -0.04 7.30 20.97
N ASP A 75 0.63 6.15 20.83
CA ASP A 75 1.97 5.94 21.39
C ASP A 75 3.10 6.17 20.37
N THR A 76 2.77 6.29 19.07
CA THR A 76 3.76 6.29 17.97
C THR A 76 3.76 7.55 17.11
N THR A 77 2.84 8.49 17.35
CA THR A 77 2.71 9.74 16.58
C THR A 77 2.64 10.95 17.49
N ASP A 78 3.21 12.08 17.05
CA ASP A 78 3.12 13.34 17.78
C ASP A 78 1.65 13.80 17.90
N ALA A 79 1.35 14.56 18.96
CA ALA A 79 -0.02 15.01 19.27
C ALA A 79 -0.65 15.88 18.17
N SER A 80 0.16 16.41 17.24
CA SER A 80 -0.27 17.24 16.11
C SER A 80 -0.55 16.49 14.82
N GLU A 81 -0.24 15.20 14.74
CA GLU A 81 -0.50 14.41 13.54
C GLU A 81 -1.92 13.85 13.59
N SER A 82 -2.71 14.01 12.52
CA SER A 82 -4.10 13.56 12.43
C SER A 82 -4.21 12.11 11.98
#